data_AF-A0A1F5SHH5-F1
#
_entry.id   AF-A0A1F5SHH5-F1
#
_cell.length_a   1.000
_cell.length_b   1.000
_cell.length_c   1.000
_cell.angle_alpha   90.00
_cell.angle_beta   90.00
_cell.angle_gamma   90.00
#
_symmetry.space_group_name_H-M   'P 1'
#
loop_
_entity.id
_entity.type
_entity.pdbx_description
1 polymer ?
#
loop_
_entity_poly.entity_id
_entity_poly.type
_entity_poly.pdbx_seq_one_letter_code
_entity_poly.pdbx_strand_id
1 'polypeptide(L)'
;MPKKLYFGHPVNVYGTDLEKILLEKIAADFPDWNIENPNQKNHQEGYEYWKKTRGNGMDYFFQEVLSGCEGGVFLPFRDGKWGAGVFGEARYIALKGYPIWRIDIGLIVKPTDLSSMQPLVLTVEETRSRIRANGQIVPY
;
A
#
# COMPACT_ATOMS: atom_id res chain seq x y z
N MET A 1 3.88 -22.79 -1.07
CA MET A 1 3.84 -21.71 -0.05
C MET A 1 2.52 -20.97 -0.20
N PRO A 2 1.94 -20.39 0.87
CA PRO A 2 0.74 -19.56 0.74
C PRO A 2 1.03 -18.35 -0.15
N LYS A 3 0.02 -17.91 -0.91
CA LYS A 3 0.11 -16.76 -1.81
C LYS A 3 0.29 -15.49 -0.99
N LYS A 4 1.11 -14.54 -1.44
CA LYS A 4 1.34 -13.27 -0.74
C LYS A 4 0.42 -12.16 -1.26
N LEU A 5 -0.30 -11.51 -0.36
CA LEU A 5 -1.22 -10.40 -0.64
C LEU A 5 -0.66 -9.12 -0.02
N TYR A 6 -0.27 -8.15 -0.84
CA TYR A 6 0.26 -6.88 -0.33
C TYR A 6 -0.87 -5.96 0.15
N PHE A 7 -0.73 -5.35 1.33
CA PHE A 7 -1.65 -4.31 1.78
C PHE A 7 -1.00 -2.92 1.62
N GLY A 8 -1.31 -2.23 0.52
CA GLY A 8 -0.78 -0.88 0.26
C GLY A 8 -1.69 0.21 0.80
N HIS A 9 -1.20 1.01 1.75
CA HIS A 9 -1.98 2.08 2.35
C HIS A 9 -1.12 3.29 2.74
N PRO A 10 -1.73 4.48 2.94
CA PRO A 10 -0.99 5.66 3.36
C PRO A 10 -0.22 5.45 4.67
N VAL A 11 0.98 6.04 4.74
CA VAL A 11 1.87 5.93 5.92
C VAL A 11 1.26 6.52 7.20
N ASN A 12 0.29 7.41 7.08
CA ASN A 12 -0.44 7.95 8.23
C ASN A 12 -1.51 7.01 8.78
N VAL A 13 -1.66 5.81 8.22
CA VAL A 13 -2.45 4.73 8.78
C VAL A 13 -1.57 3.79 9.63
N TYR A 14 -0.25 3.85 9.51
CA TYR A 14 0.68 2.93 10.18
C TYR A 14 0.55 3.02 11.71
N GLY A 15 0.43 1.88 12.37
CA GLY A 15 0.31 1.73 13.82
C GLY A 15 -1.03 2.17 14.40
N THR A 16 -2.03 2.46 13.57
CA THR A 16 -3.35 2.93 14.04
C THR A 16 -4.34 1.80 14.23
N ASP A 17 -5.40 2.03 15.01
CA ASP A 17 -6.53 1.09 15.12
C ASP A 17 -7.19 0.82 13.77
N LEU A 18 -7.20 1.82 12.87
CA LEU A 18 -7.70 1.66 11.51
C LEU A 18 -6.88 0.61 10.75
N GLU A 19 -5.54 0.64 10.82
CA GLU A 19 -4.70 -0.38 10.18
C GLU A 19 -5.05 -1.77 10.69
N LYS A 20 -5.18 -1.92 12.02
CA LYS A 20 -5.52 -3.19 12.64
C LYS A 20 -6.86 -3.73 12.14
N ILE A 21 -7.91 -2.91 12.14
CA ILE A 21 -9.25 -3.29 11.69
C ILE A 21 -9.22 -3.69 10.20
N LEU A 22 -8.49 -2.94 9.37
CA LEU A 22 -8.35 -3.25 7.94
C LEU A 22 -7.60 -4.57 7.72
N LEU A 23 -6.52 -4.82 8.46
CA LEU A 23 -5.79 -6.09 8.40
C LEU A 23 -6.66 -7.28 8.81
N GLU A 24 -7.43 -7.15 9.90
CA GLU A 24 -8.38 -8.18 10.33
C GLU A 24 -9.43 -8.46 9.26
N LYS A 25 -9.96 -7.40 8.62
CA LYS A 25 -10.92 -7.53 7.52
C LYS A 25 -10.30 -8.23 6.31
N ILE A 26 -9.08 -7.83 5.90
CA ILE A 26 -8.38 -8.45 4.77
C ILE A 26 -8.08 -9.93 5.08
N ALA A 27 -7.66 -10.25 6.30
CA ALA A 27 -7.40 -11.64 6.68
C ALA A 27 -8.68 -12.50 6.64
N ALA A 28 -9.82 -11.94 7.02
CA ALA A 28 -11.11 -12.63 6.95
C ALA A 28 -11.60 -12.84 5.51
N ASP A 29 -11.39 -11.86 4.61
CA ASP A 29 -11.83 -11.95 3.21
C ASP A 29 -10.90 -12.79 2.33
N PHE A 30 -9.63 -12.94 2.73
CA PHE A 30 -8.60 -13.65 1.99
C PHE A 30 -7.88 -14.70 2.85
N PRO A 31 -8.60 -15.72 3.39
CA PRO A 31 -8.04 -16.68 4.35
C PRO A 31 -6.89 -17.55 3.80
N ASP A 32 -6.82 -17.71 2.48
CA ASP A 32 -5.77 -18.50 1.80
C ASP A 32 -4.50 -17.68 1.48
N TRP A 33 -4.45 -16.41 1.89
CA TRP A 33 -3.36 -15.49 1.59
C TRP A 33 -2.58 -15.13 2.85
N ASN A 34 -1.26 -14.99 2.70
CA ASN A 34 -0.40 -14.38 3.68
C ASN A 34 -0.30 -12.87 3.39
N ILE A 35 -0.72 -12.03 4.33
CA ILE A 35 -0.73 -10.58 4.14
C ILE A 35 0.68 -10.03 4.37
N GLU A 36 1.19 -9.29 3.39
CA GLU A 36 2.45 -8.54 3.48
C GLU A 36 2.11 -7.07 3.77
N ASN A 37 2.46 -6.59 4.96
CA ASN A 37 2.18 -5.22 5.40
C ASN A 37 3.47 -4.37 5.35
N PRO A 38 3.52 -3.27 4.59
CA PRO A 38 4.73 -2.43 4.50
C PRO A 38 5.18 -1.81 5.83
N ASN A 39 4.32 -1.76 6.86
CA ASN A 39 4.64 -1.26 8.19
C ASN A 39 5.39 -2.28 9.09
N GLN A 40 5.86 -3.41 8.55
CA GLN A 40 6.65 -4.38 9.34
C GLN A 40 8.11 -3.91 9.54
N LYS A 41 8.68 -4.25 10.69
CA LYS A 41 10.04 -3.81 11.12
C LYS A 41 11.13 -4.16 10.10
N ASN A 42 11.10 -5.36 9.53
CA ASN A 42 12.03 -5.83 8.50
C ASN A 42 12.01 -4.94 7.25
N HIS A 43 10.86 -4.37 6.87
CA HIS A 43 10.77 -3.47 5.73
C HIS A 43 11.36 -2.09 6.01
N GLN A 44 11.23 -1.60 7.25
CA GLN A 44 11.88 -0.35 7.66
C GLN A 44 13.41 -0.50 7.61
N GLU A 45 13.93 -1.63 8.11
CA GLU A 45 15.36 -1.95 8.05
C GLU A 45 15.86 -2.08 6.60
N GLY A 46 15.11 -2.79 5.75
CA GLY A 46 15.41 -2.94 4.33
C GLY A 46 15.41 -1.61 3.58
N TYR A 47 14.40 -0.78 3.81
CA TYR A 47 14.30 0.56 3.23
C TYR A 47 15.52 1.42 3.58
N GLU A 48 15.89 1.51 4.85
CA GLU A 48 17.02 2.32 5.29
C GLU A 48 18.36 1.77 4.77
N TYR A 49 18.53 0.45 4.72
CA TYR A 49 19.71 -0.17 4.12
C TYR A 49 19.87 0.19 2.64
N TRP A 50 18.80 0.08 1.85
CA TRP A 50 18.82 0.42 0.42
C TRP A 50 19.03 1.91 0.19
N LYS A 51 18.38 2.76 0.99
CA LYS A 51 18.60 4.20 0.94
C LYS A 51 20.07 4.56 1.21
N LYS A 52 20.71 3.92 2.20
CA LYS A 52 22.12 4.14 2.54
C LYS A 52 23.09 3.63 1.46
N THR A 53 22.80 2.47 0.87
CA THR A 53 23.76 1.78 -0.04
C THR A 53 23.53 2.07 -1.52
N ARG A 54 22.30 2.40 -1.93
CA ARG A 54 21.90 2.61 -3.33
C ARG A 54 21.31 4.00 -3.59
N GLY A 55 21.10 4.81 -2.55
CA GLY A 55 20.56 6.17 -2.67
C GLY A 55 19.03 6.26 -2.78
N ASN A 56 18.33 5.14 -2.95
CA ASN A 56 16.87 5.09 -3.05
C ASN A 56 16.30 3.91 -2.24
N GLY A 57 15.63 4.21 -1.13
CA GLY A 57 14.99 3.20 -0.29
C GLY A 57 13.72 2.62 -0.90
N MET A 58 13.03 3.34 -1.81
CA MET A 58 11.79 2.83 -2.40
C MET A 58 12.02 1.61 -3.29
N ASP A 59 13.20 1.51 -3.91
CA ASP A 59 13.54 0.38 -4.77
C ASP A 59 13.52 -0.97 -4.02
N TYR A 60 13.74 -0.95 -2.70
CA TYR A 60 13.58 -2.12 -1.83
C TYR A 60 12.16 -2.71 -1.92
N PHE A 61 11.13 -1.86 -1.83
CA PHE A 61 9.74 -2.32 -1.88
C PHE A 61 9.42 -2.96 -3.24
N PHE A 62 9.84 -2.35 -4.34
CA PHE A 62 9.59 -2.90 -5.68
C PHE A 62 10.39 -4.18 -5.95
N GLN A 63 11.67 -4.23 -5.56
CA GLN A 63 12.56 -5.33 -5.92
C GLN A 63 12.47 -6.53 -4.96
N GLU A 64 12.23 -6.30 -3.67
CA GLU A 64 12.26 -7.35 -2.65
C GLU A 64 10.87 -7.72 -2.12
N VAL A 65 9.97 -6.74 -1.95
CA VAL A 65 8.68 -6.97 -1.28
C VAL A 65 7.60 -7.31 -2.31
N LEU A 66 7.32 -6.39 -3.23
CA LEU A 66 6.26 -6.52 -4.24
C LEU A 66 6.58 -7.58 -5.30
N SER A 67 7.86 -7.88 -5.52
CA SER A 67 8.30 -8.93 -6.46
C SER A 67 7.78 -10.31 -6.05
N GLY A 68 7.67 -10.59 -4.75
CA GLY A 68 7.11 -11.83 -4.20
C GLY A 68 5.59 -11.84 -4.02
N CYS A 69 4.89 -10.73 -4.28
CA CYS A 69 3.45 -10.62 -4.10
C CYS A 69 2.67 -11.07 -5.35
N GLU A 70 1.55 -11.75 -5.11
CA GLU A 70 0.66 -12.34 -6.14
C GLU A 70 -0.73 -11.69 -6.16
N GLY A 71 -0.87 -10.56 -5.49
CA GLY A 71 -2.07 -9.75 -5.44
C GLY A 71 -1.87 -8.58 -4.49
N GLY A 72 -2.78 -7.60 -4.53
CA GLY A 72 -2.74 -6.52 -3.56
C GLY A 72 -4.11 -5.92 -3.24
N VAL A 73 -4.30 -5.58 -1.97
CA VAL A 73 -5.43 -4.79 -1.48
C VAL A 73 -4.89 -3.41 -1.14
N PHE A 74 -5.58 -2.36 -1.58
CA PHE A 74 -5.09 -1.00 -1.40
C PHE A 74 -6.15 -0.09 -0.78
N LEU A 75 -5.72 0.77 0.14
CA LEU A 75 -6.55 1.78 0.77
C LEU A 75 -6.31 3.15 0.10
N PRO A 76 -7.28 3.69 -0.65
CA PRO A 76 -7.24 5.08 -1.10
C PRO A 76 -7.44 6.06 0.07
N PHE A 77 -7.30 7.36 -0.17
CA PHE A 77 -7.77 8.38 0.78
C PHE A 77 -9.30 8.37 0.91
N ARG A 78 -9.82 9.00 1.96
CA ARG A 78 -11.26 9.03 2.28
C ARG A 78 -12.15 9.56 1.15
N ASP A 79 -11.62 10.42 0.28
CA ASP A 79 -12.31 10.96 -0.90
C ASP A 79 -12.18 10.06 -2.14
N GLY A 80 -11.65 8.84 -2.00
CA GLY A 80 -11.44 7.88 -3.07
C GLY A 80 -10.19 8.15 -3.93
N LYS A 81 -9.46 9.23 -3.68
CA LYS A 81 -8.22 9.52 -4.41
C LYS A 81 -7.08 8.62 -3.96
N TRP A 82 -6.18 8.30 -4.88
CA TRP A 82 -5.05 7.43 -4.59
C TRP A 82 -3.78 8.23 -4.38
N GLY A 83 -3.04 7.91 -3.32
CA GLY A 83 -1.68 8.41 -3.16
C GLY A 83 -0.78 7.87 -4.28
N ALA A 84 0.13 8.71 -4.77
CA ALA A 84 1.04 8.35 -5.87
C ALA A 84 1.84 7.07 -5.60
N GLY A 85 2.33 6.90 -4.36
CA GLY A 85 3.05 5.70 -3.92
C GLY A 85 2.17 4.45 -3.95
N VAL A 86 1.06 4.50 -3.20
CA VAL A 86 0.06 3.41 -3.11
C VAL A 86 -0.40 2.94 -4.50
N PHE A 87 -0.68 3.89 -5.41
CA PHE A 87 -1.06 3.54 -6.78
C PHE A 87 0.09 2.97 -7.61
N GLY A 88 1.32 3.46 -7.43
CA GLY A 88 2.51 2.92 -8.09
C GLY A 88 2.77 1.46 -7.70
N GLU A 89 2.61 1.13 -6.42
CA GLU A 89 2.70 -0.25 -5.91
C GLU A 89 1.60 -1.14 -6.51
N ALA A 90 0.35 -0.66 -6.55
CA ALA A 90 -0.75 -1.38 -7.17
C ALA A 90 -0.51 -1.65 -8.65
N ARG A 91 -0.02 -0.65 -9.39
CA ARG A 91 0.36 -0.80 -10.80
C ARG A 91 1.47 -1.81 -10.99
N TYR A 92 2.47 -1.84 -10.13
CA TYR A 92 3.56 -2.81 -10.21
C TYR A 92 3.04 -4.25 -10.10
N ILE A 93 2.16 -4.53 -9.14
CA ILE A 93 1.53 -5.85 -8.98
C ILE A 93 0.65 -6.18 -10.19
N ALA A 94 -0.17 -5.22 -10.65
CA ALA A 94 -1.07 -5.42 -11.80
C ALA A 94 -0.32 -5.73 -13.10
N LEU A 95 0.82 -5.06 -13.34
CA LEU A 95 1.66 -5.29 -14.53
C LEU A 95 2.24 -6.71 -14.59
N LYS A 96 2.33 -7.41 -13.45
CA LYS A 96 2.71 -8.83 -13.38
C LYS A 96 1.53 -9.78 -13.65
N GLY A 97 0.33 -9.26 -13.92
CA GLY A 97 -0.88 -10.04 -14.17
C GLY A 97 -1.65 -10.46 -12.92
N TYR A 98 -1.32 -9.89 -11.75
CA TYR A 98 -1.95 -10.26 -10.49
C TYR A 98 -3.15 -9.35 -10.14
N PRO A 99 -4.15 -9.88 -9.41
CA PRO A 99 -5.35 -9.16 -9.07
C PRO A 99 -5.13 -8.01 -8.08
N ILE A 100 -5.91 -6.95 -8.26
CA ILE A 100 -5.92 -5.78 -7.40
C ILE A 100 -7.31 -5.55 -6.85
N TRP A 101 -7.38 -5.30 -5.55
CA TRP A 101 -8.59 -4.86 -4.86
C TRP A 101 -8.35 -3.53 -4.19
N ARG A 102 -9.44 -2.78 -3.98
CA ARG A 102 -9.48 -1.63 -3.08
C ARG A 102 -10.30 -1.97 -1.86
N ILE A 103 -9.89 -1.46 -0.71
CA ILE A 103 -10.67 -1.45 0.52
C ILE A 103 -10.95 0.01 0.89
N ASP A 104 -12.12 0.27 1.47
CA ASP A 104 -12.46 1.57 2.04
C ASP A 104 -12.61 1.50 3.57
N ILE A 105 -12.75 2.65 4.21
CA ILE A 105 -12.96 2.73 5.68
C ILE A 105 -14.31 2.16 6.14
N GLY A 106 -15.23 1.90 5.21
CA GLY A 106 -16.46 1.14 5.46
C GLY A 106 -16.24 -0.37 5.40
N LEU A 107 -14.99 -0.82 5.28
CA LEU A 107 -14.57 -2.22 5.22
C LEU A 107 -15.07 -2.96 3.98
N ILE A 108 -15.38 -2.23 2.90
CA ILE A 108 -15.85 -2.83 1.66
C ILE A 108 -14.66 -3.09 0.73
N VAL A 109 -14.41 -4.36 0.43
CA VAL A 109 -13.38 -4.79 -0.54
C VAL A 109 -14.02 -4.94 -1.92
N LYS A 110 -13.40 -4.35 -2.95
CA LYS A 110 -13.88 -4.44 -4.35
C LYS A 110 -12.72 -4.71 -5.31
N PRO A 111 -12.89 -5.61 -6.30
CA PRO A 111 -11.98 -5.70 -7.44
C PRO A 111 -11.81 -4.32 -8.07
N THR A 112 -10.58 -4.00 -8.47
CA THR A 112 -10.25 -2.66 -8.96
C THR A 112 -9.51 -2.72 -10.28
N ASP A 113 -10.10 -2.08 -11.29
CA ASP A 113 -9.42 -1.77 -12.54
C ASP A 113 -8.64 -0.47 -12.40
N LEU A 114 -7.30 -0.56 -12.44
CA LEU A 114 -6.41 0.59 -12.27
C LEU A 114 -6.53 1.61 -13.41
N SER A 115 -6.96 1.20 -14.61
CA SER A 115 -7.15 2.14 -15.72
C SER A 115 -8.25 3.15 -15.40
N SER A 116 -9.35 2.68 -14.81
CA SER A 116 -10.45 3.53 -14.34
C SER A 116 -10.08 4.42 -13.15
N MET A 117 -9.06 4.04 -12.37
CA MET A 117 -8.60 4.80 -11.20
C MET A 117 -7.52 5.83 -11.54
N GLN A 118 -6.84 5.71 -12.69
CA GLN A 118 -5.76 6.61 -13.10
C GLN A 118 -6.11 8.12 -13.01
N PRO A 119 -7.34 8.59 -13.32
CA PRO A 119 -7.72 9.99 -13.15
C PRO A 119 -7.86 10.45 -11.69
N LEU A 120 -7.92 9.53 -10.73
CA LEU A 120 -8.07 9.80 -9.29
C LEU A 120 -6.72 9.77 -8.55
N VAL A 121 -5.62 9.58 -9.27
CA VAL A 121 -4.28 9.48 -8.70
C VAL A 121 -3.73 10.87 -8.45
N LEU A 122 -3.31 11.10 -7.21
CA LEU A 122 -2.68 12.34 -6.78
C LEU A 122 -1.25 12.44 -7.31
N THR A 123 -0.75 13.65 -7.46
CA THR A 123 0.70 13.86 -7.60
C THR A 123 1.44 13.49 -6.32
N VAL A 124 2.77 13.42 -6.42
CA VAL A 124 3.62 13.21 -5.23
C VAL A 124 3.48 14.36 -4.25
N GLU A 125 3.44 15.62 -4.70
CA GLU A 125 3.22 16.77 -3.82
C GLU A 125 1.85 16.71 -3.14
N GLU A 126 0.78 16.44 -3.89
CA GLU A 126 -0.57 16.34 -3.33
C GLU A 126 -0.69 15.21 -2.30
N THR A 127 -0.06 14.07 -2.60
CA THR A 127 0.01 12.94 -1.65
C THR A 127 0.70 13.38 -0.37
N ARG A 128 1.87 14.03 -0.48
CA ARG A 128 2.63 14.53 0.68
C ARG A 128 1.83 15.50 1.54
N SER A 129 1.10 16.42 0.92
CA SER A 129 0.25 17.40 1.62
C SER A 129 -0.91 16.76 2.40
N ARG A 130 -1.32 15.53 2.04
CA ARG A 130 -2.35 14.78 2.78
C ARG A 130 -1.80 13.96 3.95
N ILE A 131 -0.56 13.53 3.85
CA ILE A 131 0.08 12.71 4.89
C ILE A 131 0.91 13.54 5.86
N ARG A 132 1.29 14.77 5.50
CA ARG A 132 2.15 15.63 6.31
C ARG A 132 1.65 17.06 6.42
N ALA A 133 1.75 17.62 7.63
CA ALA A 133 1.64 19.05 7.90
C ALA A 133 2.83 19.48 8.76
N ASN A 134 3.51 20.58 8.40
CA ASN A 134 4.69 21.09 9.10
C ASN A 134 5.79 20.03 9.35
N GLY A 135 5.96 19.09 8.42
CA GLY A 135 6.94 18.00 8.53
C GLY A 135 6.52 16.82 9.42
N GLN A 136 5.38 16.90 10.10
CA GLN A 136 4.82 15.82 10.91
C GLN A 136 3.77 15.03 10.14
N ILE A 137 3.68 13.72 10.42
CA ILE A 137 2.62 12.87 9.89
C ILE A 137 1.29 13.28 10.52
N VAL A 138 0.27 13.56 9.71
CA VAL A 138 -1.08 13.90 10.20
C VAL A 138 -1.99 12.67 10.17
N PRO A 139 -2.95 12.52 11.10
CA PRO A 139 -3.89 11.41 11.08
C PRO A 139 -4.62 11.28 9.73
N TYR A 140 -4.86 10.03 9.32
CA TYR A 140 -5.65 9.69 8.12
C TYR A 140 -7.09 10.19 8.20
#